data_AF-A0A0V0QWE3-F1
#
_entry.id   AF-A0A0V0QWE3-F1
#
_cell.length_a   1.000
_cell.length_b   1.000
_cell.length_c   1.000
_cell.angle_alpha   90.00
_cell.angle_beta   90.00
_cell.angle_gamma   90.00
#
_symmetry.space_group_name_H-M   'P 1'
#
loop_
_entity.id
_entity.type
_entity.pdbx_description
1 polymer ?
#
loop_
_entity_poly.entity_id
_entity_poly.type
_entity_poly.pdbx_seq_one_letter_code
_entity_poly.pdbx_strand_id
1 'polypeptide(L)'
;MQQKIHPSQDISLAQNKKAYINQNNYYNKATRDIDIEPSLNQDKKFQKTNTNSTGSTDDSGGETYDIEKNDFEKQKQKDENHQENAQFVTQNAPYYLLPLKNFTRFPQYENYYEFMKNQNLSRIQTKCSHNSYDIENYYEQLTFDNKKPYQGGVLMLEFDIYPKININSTIQQKYKMGLAHTKDDKEEKPLINALQEVNEYLQDNPQSLPIFITLNIKEWLLDLIESPKVFFDSIEFEFLEIFSQNQIFTPKQILQGEKNLYDAIIKFGQPKVSQMLGKIVIIIDPAQSNLKNQKEFQEIIDYYTNDLSDKLMFATLDSDLIQNGDYINIKDFMETNNKYNQIFVNLKGDYTFQDKKEKYFKTFDILNEAKELNFISRLYNLNQIDQYILFRDMGMNFLCTDHIFDYPPYVAY
;
A
#
# COMPACT_ATOMS: atom_id res chain seq x y z
N MET A 1 -40.15 -8.56 -29.43
CA MET A 1 -40.34 -8.77 -27.98
C MET A 1 -39.63 -7.63 -27.26
N GLN A 2 -40.37 -6.65 -26.73
CA GLN A 2 -39.80 -5.58 -25.92
C GLN A 2 -39.67 -6.08 -24.47
N GLN A 3 -38.44 -6.29 -24.00
CA GLN A 3 -38.17 -6.61 -22.60
C GLN A 3 -38.35 -5.36 -21.75
N LYS A 4 -39.27 -5.42 -20.78
CA LYS A 4 -39.43 -4.42 -19.72
C LYS A 4 -38.24 -4.53 -18.76
N ILE A 5 -37.47 -3.45 -18.65
CA ILE A 5 -36.41 -3.29 -17.66
C ILE A 5 -37.08 -3.01 -16.30
N HIS A 6 -36.69 -3.78 -15.27
CA HIS A 6 -37.23 -3.69 -13.92
C HIS A 6 -36.55 -2.55 -13.12
N PRO A 7 -37.31 -1.68 -12.42
CA PRO A 7 -36.81 -0.49 -11.74
C PRO A 7 -36.16 -0.73 -10.36
N SER A 8 -35.71 -1.95 -10.04
CA SER A 8 -35.20 -2.28 -8.71
C SER A 8 -33.74 -1.88 -8.47
N GLN A 9 -32.97 -1.53 -9.51
CA GLN A 9 -31.58 -1.10 -9.36
C GLN A 9 -31.43 0.40 -9.06
N ASP A 10 -32.38 1.24 -9.48
CA ASP A 10 -32.32 2.70 -9.27
C ASP A 10 -32.57 3.11 -7.81
N ILE A 11 -33.32 2.31 -7.05
CA ILE A 11 -33.65 2.62 -5.64
C ILE A 11 -32.41 2.47 -4.74
N SER A 12 -31.54 1.49 -5.03
CA SER A 12 -30.28 1.29 -4.30
C SER A 12 -29.29 2.43 -4.54
N LEU A 13 -29.16 2.90 -5.79
CA LEU A 13 -28.28 4.00 -6.14
C LEU A 13 -28.74 5.32 -5.52
N ALA A 14 -30.06 5.57 -5.51
CA ALA A 14 -30.65 6.76 -4.89
C ALA A 14 -30.52 6.77 -3.36
N GLN A 15 -30.61 5.61 -2.70
CA GLN A 15 -30.40 5.47 -1.25
C GLN A 15 -28.93 5.69 -0.86
N ASN A 16 -27.99 5.17 -1.64
CA ASN A 16 -26.56 5.41 -1.44
C ASN A 16 -26.20 6.89 -1.66
N LYS A 17 -26.77 7.52 -2.69
CA LYS A 17 -26.57 8.96 -2.95
C LYS A 17 -27.14 9.85 -1.84
N LYS A 18 -28.26 9.45 -1.22
CA LYS A 18 -28.87 10.19 -0.10
C LYS A 18 -28.08 10.02 1.20
N ALA A 19 -27.52 8.83 1.45
CA ALA A 19 -26.58 8.61 2.56
C ALA A 19 -25.31 9.46 2.38
N TYR A 20 -24.75 9.50 1.16
CA TYR A 20 -23.58 10.30 0.81
C TYR A 20 -23.79 11.82 0.98
N ILE A 21 -24.93 12.36 0.51
CA ILE A 21 -25.27 13.79 0.69
C ILE A 21 -25.39 14.14 2.18
N ASN A 22 -25.97 13.25 2.99
CA ASN A 22 -26.08 13.47 4.43
C ASN A 22 -24.72 13.42 5.13
N GLN A 23 -23.81 12.57 4.67
CA GLN A 23 -22.45 12.45 5.18
C GLN A 23 -21.64 13.72 4.90
N ASN A 24 -21.64 14.21 3.65
CA ASN A 24 -20.93 15.45 3.28
C ASN A 24 -21.52 16.72 3.92
N ASN A 25 -22.84 16.77 4.14
CA ASN A 25 -23.47 17.89 4.86
C ASN A 25 -23.12 17.90 6.36
N TYR A 26 -22.89 16.73 6.96
CA TYR A 26 -22.46 16.63 8.36
C TYR A 26 -21.00 17.10 8.52
N TYR A 27 -20.11 16.68 7.62
CA TYR A 27 -18.71 17.13 7.61
C TYR A 27 -18.56 18.64 7.38
N ASN A 28 -19.31 19.22 6.43
CA ASN A 28 -19.27 20.67 6.16
C ASN A 28 -19.89 21.54 7.27
N LYS A 29 -20.73 20.95 8.13
CA LYS A 29 -21.28 21.65 9.30
C LYS A 29 -20.28 21.67 10.45
N ALA A 30 -19.60 20.55 10.70
CA ALA A 30 -18.59 20.45 11.76
C ALA A 30 -17.34 21.32 11.52
N THR A 31 -17.03 21.68 10.27
CA THR A 31 -15.92 22.59 9.94
C THR A 31 -16.27 24.08 10.01
N ARG A 32 -17.56 24.43 10.02
CA ARG A 32 -18.01 25.83 10.19
C ARG A 32 -18.14 26.25 11.65
N ASP A 33 -18.29 25.29 12.57
CA ASP A 33 -18.49 25.58 13.99
C ASP A 33 -17.16 25.69 14.78
N ILE A 34 -16.02 25.80 14.09
CA ILE A 34 -14.69 26.02 14.69
C ILE A 34 -14.17 27.39 14.23
N ASP A 35 -14.79 28.47 14.73
CA ASP A 35 -14.20 29.81 14.72
C ASP A 35 -13.27 29.93 15.94
N ILE A 36 -11.96 29.94 15.69
CA ILE A 36 -10.95 30.28 16.70
C ILE A 36 -10.63 31.76 16.52
N GLU A 37 -11.03 32.60 17.49
CA GLU A 37 -10.61 34.00 17.55
C GLU A 37 -9.07 34.11 17.70
N PRO A 38 -8.40 35.04 17.00
CA PRO A 38 -6.98 35.27 17.17
C PRO A 38 -6.72 36.18 18.38
N SER A 39 -6.02 35.67 19.40
CA SER A 39 -5.49 36.48 20.49
C SER A 39 -4.10 37.04 20.14
N LEU A 40 -3.96 38.35 20.37
CA LEU A 40 -2.80 39.19 20.07
C LEU A 40 -1.67 39.08 21.10
N ASN A 41 -0.43 39.12 20.58
CA ASN A 41 0.82 39.69 21.09
C ASN A 41 1.18 39.60 22.59
N GLN A 42 2.38 39.05 22.87
CA GLN A 42 3.38 39.76 23.68
C GLN A 42 4.83 39.49 23.21
N ASP A 43 5.53 40.57 22.90
CA ASP A 43 6.95 40.66 22.60
C ASP A 43 7.85 40.31 23.80
N LYS A 44 8.95 39.57 23.55
CA LYS A 44 10.15 39.64 24.40
C LYS A 44 11.42 39.80 23.55
N LYS A 45 12.00 40.99 23.63
CA LYS A 45 13.33 41.37 23.15
C LYS A 45 14.42 40.61 23.92
N PHE A 46 15.38 40.03 23.21
CA PHE A 46 16.68 39.64 23.78
C PHE A 46 17.77 40.63 23.37
N GLN A 47 18.44 41.20 24.36
CA GLN A 47 19.65 42.03 24.21
C GLN A 47 20.88 41.14 24.02
N LYS A 48 21.75 41.52 23.07
CA LYS A 48 23.12 41.03 22.94
C LYS A 48 24.05 41.87 23.82
N THR A 49 24.93 41.22 24.57
CA THR A 49 26.17 41.84 25.07
C THR A 49 27.36 40.95 24.75
N ASN A 50 28.30 41.52 24.02
CA ASN A 50 29.67 41.04 23.84
C ASN A 50 30.51 41.42 25.07
N THR A 51 31.45 40.58 25.48
CA THR A 51 32.80 41.01 25.89
C THR A 51 33.82 39.88 25.73
N ASN A 52 34.99 40.26 25.20
CA ASN A 52 36.21 39.46 25.11
C ASN A 52 37.00 39.51 26.42
N SER A 53 37.84 38.48 26.63
CA SER A 53 39.31 38.54 26.83
C SER A 53 39.90 37.84 28.06
N THR A 54 40.88 36.96 27.75
CA THR A 54 42.17 36.68 28.42
C THR A 54 42.25 35.99 29.78
N GLY A 55 43.09 34.95 29.85
CA GLY A 55 43.82 34.56 31.06
C GLY A 55 44.09 33.05 31.19
N SER A 56 45.36 32.63 31.09
CA SER A 56 45.85 31.26 31.35
C SER A 56 45.97 30.95 32.85
N THR A 57 45.85 29.68 33.25
CA THR A 57 46.83 28.91 34.05
C THR A 57 46.33 27.49 34.32
N ASP A 58 47.28 26.55 34.36
CA ASP A 58 47.14 25.14 34.73
C ASP A 58 46.56 24.96 36.15
N ASP A 59 45.78 23.91 36.40
CA ASP A 59 46.18 22.78 37.28
C ASP A 59 45.06 21.70 37.37
N SER A 60 45.54 20.50 37.64
CA SER A 60 44.91 19.20 37.86
C SER A 60 43.64 19.12 38.72
N GLY A 61 42.75 18.16 38.38
CA GLY A 61 41.66 17.69 39.24
C GLY A 61 40.66 16.83 38.47
N GLY A 62 40.56 15.55 38.81
CA GLY A 62 39.66 14.61 38.14
C GLY A 62 38.21 14.77 38.56
N GLU A 63 37.29 14.56 37.62
CA GLU A 63 35.89 14.29 37.91
C GLU A 63 35.35 13.16 37.01
N THR A 64 34.91 12.11 37.69
CA THR A 64 34.21 10.95 37.16
C THR A 64 32.73 11.25 36.92
N TYR A 65 32.24 10.86 35.74
CA TYR A 65 30.90 10.34 35.44
C TYR A 65 29.68 11.01 36.11
N ASP A 66 28.95 11.82 35.34
CA ASP A 66 27.55 12.18 35.61
C ASP A 66 26.76 12.44 34.31
N ILE A 67 26.87 11.52 33.34
CA ILE A 67 26.13 11.59 32.06
C ILE A 67 24.89 10.67 32.04
N GLU A 68 24.82 9.63 32.90
CA GLU A 68 23.75 8.63 32.80
C GLU A 68 22.42 9.01 33.48
N LYS A 69 22.37 10.03 34.34
CA LYS A 69 21.11 10.43 34.99
C LYS A 69 20.20 11.32 34.12
N ASN A 70 20.78 12.10 33.22
CA ASN A 70 20.01 13.04 32.38
C ASN A 70 19.25 12.34 31.23
N ASP A 71 19.71 11.19 30.77
CA ASP A 71 19.02 10.44 29.72
C ASP A 71 17.88 9.59 30.28
N PHE A 72 18.00 9.09 31.52
CA PHE A 72 16.94 8.31 32.17
C PHE A 72 15.71 9.16 32.53
N GLU A 73 15.90 10.40 33.00
CA GLU A 73 14.79 11.32 33.29
C GLU A 73 14.12 11.85 32.01
N LYS A 74 14.88 12.05 30.93
CA LYS A 74 14.32 12.41 29.61
C LYS A 74 13.52 11.28 28.96
N GLN A 75 13.95 10.03 29.13
CA GLN A 75 13.22 8.85 28.66
C GLN A 75 11.90 8.70 29.44
N LYS A 76 11.94 8.85 30.77
CA LYS A 76 10.76 8.76 31.64
C LYS A 76 9.74 9.87 31.36
N GLN A 77 10.18 11.11 31.11
CA GLN A 77 9.29 12.19 30.68
C GLN A 77 8.68 11.97 29.29
N LYS A 78 9.39 11.28 28.38
CA LYS A 78 8.82 10.89 27.08
C LYS A 78 7.75 9.82 27.23
N ASP A 79 7.97 8.84 28.10
CA ASP A 79 7.04 7.74 28.35
C ASP A 79 5.78 8.22 29.11
N GLU A 80 5.94 9.13 30.07
CA GLU A 80 4.82 9.76 30.80
C GLU A 80 3.99 10.67 29.88
N ASN A 81 4.63 11.44 28.98
CA ASN A 81 3.92 12.23 27.97
C ASN A 81 3.22 11.37 26.90
N HIS A 82 3.73 10.17 26.61
CA HIS A 82 3.02 9.22 25.74
C HIS A 82 1.81 8.58 26.44
N GLN A 83 1.88 8.32 27.75
CA GLN A 83 0.74 7.79 28.52
C GLN A 83 -0.36 8.83 28.73
N GLU A 84 -0.03 10.10 29.02
CA GLU A 84 -1.04 11.16 29.16
C GLU A 84 -1.70 11.51 27.82
N ASN A 85 -0.94 11.52 26.71
CA ASN A 85 -1.52 11.71 25.37
C ASN A 85 -2.40 10.52 24.95
N ALA A 86 -2.03 9.28 25.30
CA ALA A 86 -2.88 8.11 25.05
C ALA A 86 -4.20 8.17 25.84
N GLN A 87 -4.18 8.65 27.08
CA GLN A 87 -5.41 8.84 27.88
C GLN A 87 -6.27 9.99 27.34
N PHE A 88 -5.69 11.09 26.88
CA PHE A 88 -6.45 12.23 26.34
C PHE A 88 -7.15 11.90 25.01
N VAL A 89 -6.56 11.02 24.19
CA VAL A 89 -7.15 10.53 22.94
C VAL A 89 -8.38 9.65 23.18
N THR A 90 -8.38 8.85 24.25
CA THR A 90 -9.51 7.95 24.55
C THR A 90 -10.77 8.65 25.07
N GLN A 91 -10.66 9.86 25.62
CA GLN A 91 -11.80 10.54 26.27
C GLN A 91 -12.54 11.55 25.38
N ASN A 92 -11.92 12.05 24.30
CA ASN A 92 -12.50 13.11 23.47
C ASN A 92 -12.58 12.79 21.96
N ALA A 93 -12.16 11.62 21.52
CA ALA A 93 -12.53 11.15 20.19
C ALA A 93 -13.97 10.62 20.28
N PRO A 94 -14.99 11.28 19.67
CA PRO A 94 -16.25 10.61 19.46
C PRO A 94 -15.93 9.40 18.60
N TYR A 95 -15.94 8.23 19.23
CA TYR A 95 -15.80 6.95 18.58
C TYR A 95 -16.74 6.92 17.36
N TYR A 96 -16.16 7.05 16.16
CA TYR A 96 -16.80 6.68 14.90
C TYR A 96 -16.86 5.15 14.85
N LEU A 97 -17.53 4.54 15.84
CA LEU A 97 -18.04 3.18 15.77
C LEU A 97 -19.23 3.23 14.81
N LEU A 98 -18.96 3.43 13.52
CA LEU A 98 -19.89 3.03 12.49
C LEU A 98 -20.22 1.56 12.77
N PRO A 99 -21.49 1.16 12.89
CA PRO A 99 -21.83 -0.22 13.20
C PRO A 99 -21.21 -1.14 12.15
N LEU A 100 -20.28 -1.98 12.63
CA LEU A 100 -19.40 -2.91 11.93
C LEU A 100 -20.20 -4.04 11.23
N LYS A 101 -21.00 -3.70 10.22
CA LYS A 101 -22.11 -4.57 9.79
C LYS A 101 -21.77 -5.63 8.74
N ASN A 102 -20.61 -5.58 8.09
CA ASN A 102 -20.41 -6.33 6.83
C ASN A 102 -19.19 -7.26 6.78
N PHE A 103 -18.39 -7.38 7.84
CA PHE A 103 -17.25 -8.31 7.81
C PHE A 103 -17.70 -9.76 8.04
N THR A 104 -17.45 -10.62 7.04
CA THR A 104 -17.69 -12.06 7.15
C THR A 104 -16.45 -12.72 7.70
N ARG A 105 -16.54 -13.32 8.89
CA ARG A 105 -15.46 -14.10 9.48
C ARG A 105 -15.52 -15.54 8.99
N PHE A 106 -14.39 -16.07 8.55
CA PHE A 106 -14.25 -17.48 8.20
C PHE A 106 -13.45 -18.21 9.29
N PRO A 107 -14.08 -19.10 10.08
CA PRO A 107 -13.39 -19.82 11.14
C PRO A 107 -12.43 -20.91 10.63
N GLN A 108 -12.52 -21.26 9.34
CA GLN A 108 -11.73 -22.30 8.69
C GLN A 108 -11.30 -21.82 7.30
N TYR A 109 -10.10 -22.17 6.89
CA TYR A 109 -9.54 -21.77 5.59
C TYR A 109 -10.40 -22.26 4.42
N GLU A 110 -10.96 -23.46 4.50
CA GLU A 110 -11.77 -24.04 3.43
C GLU A 110 -13.00 -23.16 3.14
N ASN A 111 -13.64 -22.61 4.18
CA ASN A 111 -14.77 -21.71 4.00
C ASN A 111 -14.34 -20.37 3.37
N TYR A 112 -13.18 -19.85 3.77
CA TYR A 112 -12.59 -18.66 3.16
C TYR A 112 -12.26 -18.90 1.68
N TYR A 113 -11.58 -20.01 1.38
CA TYR A 113 -11.22 -20.43 0.02
C TYR A 113 -12.46 -20.55 -0.88
N GLU A 114 -13.48 -21.27 -0.42
CA GLU A 114 -14.74 -21.45 -1.15
C GLU A 114 -15.50 -20.15 -1.37
N PHE A 115 -15.45 -19.23 -0.40
CA PHE A 115 -16.03 -17.90 -0.56
C PHE A 115 -15.25 -17.08 -1.60
N MET A 116 -13.93 -17.04 -1.48
CA MET A 116 -13.02 -16.22 -2.28
C MET A 116 -13.02 -16.62 -3.75
N LYS A 117 -12.97 -17.93 -4.07
CA LYS A 117 -12.96 -18.40 -5.46
C LYS A 117 -14.19 -17.97 -6.29
N ASN A 118 -15.29 -17.68 -5.60
CA ASN A 118 -16.54 -17.25 -6.21
C ASN A 118 -16.68 -15.72 -6.33
N GLN A 119 -15.74 -14.95 -5.75
CA GLN A 119 -15.73 -13.49 -5.87
C GLN A 119 -15.12 -13.02 -7.18
N ASN A 120 -15.55 -11.84 -7.61
CA ASN A 120 -14.78 -11.04 -8.56
C ASN A 120 -13.55 -10.46 -7.85
N LEU A 121 -12.48 -10.22 -8.60
CA LEU A 121 -11.22 -9.78 -8.03
C LEU A 121 -11.33 -8.46 -7.24
N SER A 122 -12.16 -7.49 -7.65
CA SER A 122 -12.39 -6.25 -6.88
C SER A 122 -13.16 -6.44 -5.57
N ARG A 123 -13.65 -7.63 -5.27
CA ARG A 123 -14.43 -7.95 -4.06
C ARG A 123 -13.70 -8.82 -3.06
N ILE A 124 -12.47 -9.22 -3.36
CA ILE A 124 -11.68 -9.99 -2.42
C ILE A 124 -11.27 -9.11 -1.24
N GLN A 125 -11.06 -9.73 -0.09
CA GLN A 125 -10.38 -9.11 1.05
C GLN A 125 -9.37 -10.11 1.59
N THR A 126 -8.13 -9.69 1.77
CA THR A 126 -7.05 -10.58 2.18
C THR A 126 -5.93 -9.86 2.90
N LYS A 127 -5.17 -10.64 3.67
CA LYS A 127 -3.90 -10.23 4.26
C LYS A 127 -2.84 -10.07 3.18
N CYS A 128 -1.97 -9.11 3.41
CA CYS A 128 -0.79 -8.79 2.63
C CYS A 128 0.38 -8.60 3.60
N SER A 129 1.58 -8.98 3.19
CA SER A 129 2.81 -8.68 3.93
C SER A 129 3.44 -7.43 3.31
N HIS A 130 3.76 -6.45 4.15
CA HIS A 130 4.58 -5.29 3.78
C HIS A 130 6.05 -5.67 4.00
N ASN A 131 6.94 -5.26 3.08
CA ASN A 131 8.36 -5.64 3.08
C ASN A 131 8.59 -7.15 3.32
N SER A 132 7.89 -8.02 2.58
CA SER A 132 7.94 -9.47 2.80
C SER A 132 9.35 -10.06 2.76
N TYR A 133 10.26 -9.40 2.04
CA TYR A 133 11.66 -9.79 1.93
C TYR A 133 12.45 -9.67 3.23
N ASP A 134 12.04 -8.81 4.17
CA ASP A 134 12.68 -8.70 5.49
C ASP A 134 12.30 -9.86 6.41
N ILE A 135 11.11 -10.43 6.22
CA ILE A 135 10.60 -11.57 7.00
C ILE A 135 11.15 -12.89 6.47
N GLU A 136 11.34 -13.00 5.15
CA GLU A 136 11.78 -14.21 4.44
C GLU A 136 10.80 -15.39 4.61
N ASN A 137 11.19 -16.59 4.17
CA ASN A 137 10.37 -17.80 4.21
C ASN A 137 8.97 -17.58 3.59
N TYR A 138 8.95 -17.27 2.31
CA TYR A 138 7.74 -16.88 1.61
C TYR A 138 6.73 -18.04 1.56
N TYR A 139 7.22 -19.29 1.57
CA TYR A 139 6.38 -20.47 1.68
C TYR A 139 5.54 -20.43 2.98
N GLU A 140 6.15 -20.13 4.13
CA GLU A 140 5.44 -20.02 5.40
C GLU A 140 4.47 -18.82 5.40
N GLN A 141 4.88 -17.67 4.86
CA GLN A 141 4.00 -16.51 4.74
C GLN A 141 2.73 -16.82 3.93
N LEU A 142 2.84 -17.62 2.86
CA LEU A 142 1.73 -18.07 2.01
C LEU A 142 0.92 -19.23 2.62
N THR A 143 1.47 -19.95 3.58
CA THR A 143 0.82 -21.11 4.21
C THR A 143 -0.14 -20.65 5.29
N PHE A 144 -1.40 -21.05 5.19
CA PHE A 144 -2.39 -20.76 6.23
C PHE A 144 -2.11 -21.58 7.50
N ASP A 145 -1.97 -20.93 8.65
CA ASP A 145 -1.86 -21.62 9.94
C ASP A 145 -3.25 -21.85 10.56
N ASN A 146 -3.75 -23.08 10.49
CA ASN A 146 -5.03 -23.48 11.11
C ASN A 146 -5.08 -23.30 12.64
N LYS A 147 -3.93 -23.30 13.32
CA LYS A 147 -3.85 -23.10 14.78
C LYS A 147 -3.78 -21.61 15.12
N LYS A 148 -3.21 -20.81 14.23
CA LYS A 148 -3.12 -19.36 14.35
C LYS A 148 -3.59 -18.70 13.04
N PRO A 149 -4.91 -18.62 12.76
CA PRO A 149 -5.41 -18.06 11.50
C PRO A 149 -5.00 -16.61 11.23
N TYR A 150 -4.54 -15.90 12.25
CA TYR A 150 -3.96 -14.57 12.09
C TYR A 150 -2.56 -14.63 11.46
N GLN A 151 -1.79 -15.70 11.69
CA GLN A 151 -0.47 -16.00 11.10
C GLN A 151 -0.57 -16.61 9.69
N GLY A 152 0.42 -16.32 8.85
CA GLY A 152 0.56 -16.87 7.49
C GLY A 152 -0.61 -16.56 6.55
N GLY A 153 -0.71 -17.36 5.48
CA GLY A 153 -1.71 -17.30 4.41
C GLY A 153 -1.97 -15.91 3.84
N VAL A 154 -0.94 -15.07 3.72
CA VAL A 154 -1.04 -13.83 2.95
C VAL A 154 -1.24 -14.19 1.48
N LEU A 155 -1.95 -13.34 0.74
CA LEU A 155 -2.08 -13.51 -0.71
C LEU A 155 -1.28 -12.46 -1.48
N MET A 156 -0.64 -11.52 -0.80
CA MET A 156 0.21 -10.52 -1.43
C MET A 156 1.54 -10.40 -0.69
N LEU A 157 2.63 -10.47 -1.45
CA LEU A 157 4.00 -10.26 -1.02
C LEU A 157 4.54 -8.97 -1.64
N GLU A 158 5.44 -8.28 -0.94
CA GLU A 158 6.12 -7.10 -1.45
C GLU A 158 7.64 -7.30 -1.45
N PHE A 159 8.26 -6.92 -2.57
CA PHE A 159 9.69 -6.96 -2.80
C PHE A 159 10.20 -5.57 -3.22
N ASP A 160 11.09 -4.98 -2.41
CA ASP A 160 11.85 -3.79 -2.81
C ASP A 160 13.01 -4.26 -3.70
N ILE A 161 12.99 -3.89 -4.99
CA ILE A 161 13.94 -4.42 -5.96
C ILE A 161 15.13 -3.49 -6.20
N TYR A 162 16.30 -4.10 -6.39
CA TYR A 162 17.56 -3.42 -6.72
C TYR A 162 18.20 -4.04 -7.98
N PRO A 163 18.36 -3.30 -9.09
CA PRO A 163 18.95 -3.81 -10.31
C PRO A 163 20.48 -3.80 -10.23
N LYS A 164 21.08 -4.97 -10.38
CA LYS A 164 22.53 -5.13 -10.53
C LYS A 164 22.89 -5.32 -12.00
N ILE A 165 23.77 -4.46 -12.53
CA ILE A 165 24.23 -4.56 -13.92
C ILE A 165 25.12 -5.80 -14.09
N ASN A 166 24.73 -6.67 -15.02
CA ASN A 166 25.51 -7.81 -15.46
C ASN A 166 26.18 -7.50 -16.81
N ILE A 167 27.43 -7.04 -16.76
CA ILE A 167 28.22 -6.60 -17.93
C ILE A 167 28.46 -7.67 -19.00
N ASN A 168 28.29 -8.95 -18.67
CA ASN A 168 28.58 -10.07 -19.57
C ASN A 168 27.31 -10.74 -20.15
N SER A 169 26.14 -10.17 -19.90
CA SER A 169 24.86 -10.77 -20.24
C SER A 169 24.29 -10.24 -21.57
N THR A 170 23.26 -10.94 -22.08
CA THR A 170 22.46 -10.43 -23.20
C THR A 170 21.69 -9.18 -22.77
N ILE A 171 21.19 -8.38 -23.72
CA ILE A 171 20.39 -7.19 -23.40
C ILE A 171 19.19 -7.55 -22.49
N GLN A 172 18.55 -8.69 -22.70
CA GLN A 172 17.39 -9.14 -21.90
C GLN A 172 17.76 -9.61 -20.49
N GLN A 173 19.04 -9.79 -20.19
CA GLN A 173 19.56 -10.25 -18.89
C GLN A 173 20.50 -9.21 -18.28
N LYS A 174 20.47 -7.98 -18.82
CA LYS A 174 21.39 -6.91 -18.44
C LYS A 174 21.32 -6.60 -16.96
N TYR A 175 20.14 -6.71 -16.38
CA TYR A 175 19.94 -6.53 -14.95
C TYR A 175 19.64 -7.89 -14.29
N LYS A 176 20.31 -8.15 -13.17
CA LYS A 176 19.88 -9.15 -12.21
C LYS A 176 19.29 -8.45 -10.98
N MET A 177 18.09 -8.82 -10.59
CA MET A 177 17.37 -8.16 -9.50
C MET A 177 17.80 -8.75 -8.16
N GLY A 178 18.25 -7.87 -7.28
CA GLY A 178 18.36 -8.12 -5.84
C GLY A 178 17.16 -7.55 -5.10
N LEU A 179 17.09 -7.87 -3.81
CA LEU A 179 16.16 -7.32 -2.84
C LEU A 179 16.92 -6.36 -1.92
N ALA A 180 16.45 -5.12 -1.79
CA ALA A 180 17.04 -4.11 -0.91
C ALA A 180 16.03 -2.99 -0.61
N HIS A 181 15.94 -2.57 0.64
CA HIS A 181 15.07 -1.46 1.06
C HIS A 181 15.63 -0.11 0.63
N THR A 182 16.95 0.04 0.74
CA THR A 182 17.69 1.28 0.47
C THR A 182 18.85 1.05 -0.49
N LYS A 183 19.32 2.13 -1.12
CA LYS A 183 20.49 2.10 -2.02
C LYS A 183 21.79 1.65 -1.34
N ASP A 184 21.85 1.74 -0.02
CA ASP A 184 23.06 1.54 0.79
C ASP A 184 23.08 0.15 1.47
N ASP A 185 22.04 -0.66 1.26
CA ASP A 185 21.94 -1.98 1.87
C ASP A 185 23.04 -2.90 1.30
N LYS A 186 23.74 -3.58 2.21
CA LYS A 186 24.92 -4.40 1.88
C LYS A 186 24.58 -5.84 1.49
N GLU A 187 23.36 -6.28 1.80
CA GLU A 187 22.90 -7.65 1.56
C GLU A 187 21.83 -7.65 0.46
N GLU A 188 22.28 -7.81 -0.79
CA GLU A 188 21.38 -8.02 -1.93
C GLU A 188 21.05 -9.52 -2.02
N LYS A 189 19.88 -9.93 -1.55
CA LYS A 189 19.36 -11.29 -1.83
C LYS A 189 18.83 -11.33 -3.27
N PRO A 190 19.20 -12.31 -4.12
CA PRO A 190 18.65 -12.40 -5.46
C PRO A 190 17.12 -12.58 -5.44
N LEU A 191 16.40 -11.79 -6.24
CA LEU A 191 14.94 -11.92 -6.42
C LEU A 191 14.55 -13.36 -6.81
N ILE A 192 15.34 -13.97 -7.70
CA ILE A 192 15.10 -15.34 -8.16
C ILE A 192 14.97 -16.37 -7.01
N ASN A 193 15.67 -16.19 -5.89
CA ASN A 193 15.56 -17.09 -4.75
C ASN A 193 14.17 -16.96 -4.09
N ALA A 194 13.68 -15.73 -3.92
CA ALA A 194 12.34 -15.48 -3.41
C ALA A 194 11.26 -16.05 -4.34
N LEU A 195 11.44 -15.89 -5.66
CA LEU A 195 10.52 -16.45 -6.64
C LEU A 195 10.51 -17.99 -6.61
N GLN A 196 11.66 -18.64 -6.36
CA GLN A 196 11.75 -20.09 -6.23
C GLN A 196 10.91 -20.62 -5.07
N GLU A 197 10.97 -20.00 -3.89
CA GLU A 197 10.14 -20.38 -2.74
C GLU A 197 8.64 -20.22 -3.02
N VAL A 198 8.25 -19.15 -3.72
CA VAL A 198 6.85 -18.96 -4.15
C VAL A 198 6.43 -20.05 -5.15
N ASN A 199 7.31 -20.44 -6.07
CA ASN A 199 7.03 -21.52 -7.01
C ASN A 199 6.92 -22.87 -6.30
N GLU A 200 7.77 -23.16 -5.32
CA GLU A 200 7.67 -24.37 -4.48
C GLU A 200 6.29 -24.45 -3.82
N TYR A 201 5.81 -23.35 -3.23
CA TYR A 201 4.45 -23.28 -2.68
C TYR A 201 3.37 -23.59 -3.74
N LEU A 202 3.49 -23.02 -4.95
CA LEU A 202 2.53 -23.26 -6.03
C LEU A 202 2.55 -24.70 -6.56
N GLN A 203 3.71 -25.37 -6.58
CA GLN A 203 3.81 -26.78 -6.96
C GLN A 203 3.08 -27.67 -5.95
N ASP A 204 3.21 -27.37 -4.66
CA ASP A 204 2.53 -28.10 -3.60
C ASP A 204 1.03 -27.74 -3.49
N ASN A 205 0.64 -26.54 -3.99
CA ASN A 205 -0.71 -26.00 -3.93
C ASN A 205 -1.21 -25.51 -5.30
N PRO A 206 -1.35 -26.39 -6.32
CA PRO A 206 -1.63 -25.99 -7.71
C PRO A 206 -3.03 -25.38 -7.92
N GLN A 207 -3.89 -25.38 -6.90
CA GLN A 207 -5.22 -24.76 -6.89
C GLN A 207 -5.33 -23.67 -5.82
N SER A 208 -4.20 -23.14 -5.32
CA SER A 208 -4.20 -22.03 -4.36
C SER A 208 -5.00 -20.84 -4.89
N LEU A 209 -5.45 -19.98 -3.98
CA LEU A 209 -5.89 -18.63 -4.38
C LEU A 209 -4.73 -17.90 -5.11
N PRO A 210 -5.03 -16.95 -6.01
CA PRO A 210 -4.00 -16.21 -6.72
C PRO A 210 -3.07 -15.48 -5.75
N ILE A 211 -1.77 -15.56 -6.02
CA ILE A 211 -0.73 -14.87 -5.25
C ILE A 211 -0.36 -13.58 -5.99
N PHE A 212 -0.29 -12.48 -5.26
CA PHE A 212 0.10 -11.18 -5.77
C PHE A 212 1.53 -10.88 -5.34
N ILE A 213 2.37 -10.46 -6.28
CA ILE A 213 3.75 -10.06 -6.00
C ILE A 213 3.89 -8.62 -6.43
N THR A 214 4.12 -7.75 -5.45
CA THR A 214 4.34 -6.33 -5.66
C THR A 214 5.85 -6.06 -5.71
N LEU A 215 6.30 -5.45 -6.80
CA LEU A 215 7.67 -4.98 -6.99
C LEU A 215 7.69 -3.48 -6.73
N ASN A 216 8.21 -3.10 -5.57
CA ASN A 216 8.30 -1.71 -5.17
C ASN A 216 9.50 -1.07 -5.85
N ILE A 217 9.22 -0.15 -6.78
CA ILE A 217 10.21 0.54 -7.58
C ILE A 217 10.44 1.92 -6.96
N LYS A 218 11.65 2.15 -6.47
CA LYS A 218 12.02 3.41 -5.85
C LYS A 218 12.56 4.40 -6.88
N GLU A 219 12.37 5.70 -6.63
CA GLU A 219 12.87 6.76 -7.52
C GLU A 219 14.39 6.74 -7.70
N TRP A 220 15.16 6.40 -6.67
CA TRP A 220 16.63 6.38 -6.74
C TRP A 220 17.18 5.34 -7.72
N LEU A 221 16.34 4.45 -8.25
CA LEU A 221 16.70 3.53 -9.32
C LEU A 221 16.97 4.21 -10.66
N LEU A 222 16.53 5.46 -10.83
CA LEU A 222 16.78 6.26 -12.04
C LEU A 222 18.26 6.28 -12.44
N ASP A 223 19.15 6.41 -11.45
CA ASP A 223 20.60 6.49 -11.68
C ASP A 223 21.20 5.17 -12.21
N LEU A 224 20.46 4.05 -12.10
CA LEU A 224 20.91 2.71 -12.48
C LEU A 224 20.26 2.20 -13.79
N ILE A 225 19.14 2.81 -14.20
CA ILE A 225 18.33 2.38 -15.35
C ILE A 225 18.80 3.11 -16.61
N GLU A 226 19.50 2.40 -17.49
CA GLU A 226 19.94 2.95 -18.77
C GLU A 226 18.80 3.00 -19.81
N SER A 227 17.85 2.07 -19.71
CA SER A 227 16.73 1.96 -20.63
C SER A 227 15.53 1.31 -19.93
N PRO A 228 14.34 1.95 -19.95
CA PRO A 228 13.12 1.36 -19.40
C PRO A 228 12.83 -0.03 -19.99
N LYS A 229 13.01 -0.19 -21.31
CA LYS A 229 12.82 -1.47 -22.00
C LYS A 229 13.69 -2.56 -21.42
N VAL A 230 14.99 -2.30 -21.36
CA VAL A 230 15.97 -3.30 -20.90
C VAL A 230 15.75 -3.67 -19.44
N PHE A 231 15.39 -2.69 -18.63
CA PHE A 231 15.05 -2.88 -17.22
C PHE A 231 13.84 -3.81 -17.05
N PHE A 232 12.69 -3.50 -17.65
CA PHE A 232 11.50 -4.33 -17.53
C PHE A 232 11.63 -5.69 -18.22
N ASP A 233 12.29 -5.77 -19.39
CA ASP A 233 12.57 -7.05 -20.06
C ASP A 233 13.38 -7.97 -19.12
N SER A 234 14.33 -7.42 -18.36
CA SER A 234 15.15 -8.20 -17.41
C SER A 234 14.31 -8.72 -16.23
N ILE A 235 13.37 -7.92 -15.73
CA ILE A 235 12.41 -8.36 -14.69
C ILE A 235 11.55 -9.49 -15.23
N GLU A 236 10.89 -9.29 -16.39
CA GLU A 236 10.03 -10.31 -17.00
C GLU A 236 10.80 -11.61 -17.25
N PHE A 237 12.06 -11.51 -17.68
CA PHE A 237 12.92 -12.66 -17.90
C PHE A 237 13.12 -13.47 -16.62
N GLU A 238 13.44 -12.86 -15.48
CA GLU A 238 13.60 -13.59 -14.21
C GLU A 238 12.30 -14.29 -13.76
N PHE A 239 11.15 -13.65 -13.95
CA PHE A 239 9.86 -14.31 -13.68
C PHE A 239 9.63 -15.51 -14.60
N LEU A 240 9.98 -15.41 -15.89
CA LEU A 240 9.83 -16.51 -16.84
C LEU A 240 10.88 -17.62 -16.69
N GLU A 241 12.01 -17.36 -16.00
CA GLU A 241 12.96 -18.41 -15.60
C GLU A 241 12.35 -19.35 -14.53
N ILE A 242 11.41 -18.85 -13.72
CA ILE A 242 10.82 -19.57 -12.60
C ILE A 242 9.40 -20.07 -12.90
N PHE A 243 8.55 -19.19 -13.44
CA PHE A 243 7.15 -19.46 -13.69
C PHE A 243 6.89 -19.64 -15.17
N SER A 244 6.13 -20.68 -15.50
CA SER A 244 5.60 -20.83 -16.85
C SER A 244 4.58 -19.73 -17.17
N GLN A 245 4.46 -19.33 -18.44
CA GLN A 245 3.54 -18.28 -18.86
C GLN A 245 2.08 -18.51 -18.41
N ASN A 246 1.64 -19.77 -18.31
CA ASN A 246 0.30 -20.14 -17.85
C ASN A 246 0.10 -20.00 -16.33
N GLN A 247 1.18 -19.96 -15.55
CA GLN A 247 1.15 -19.63 -14.12
C GLN A 247 1.05 -18.12 -13.88
N ILE A 248 1.26 -17.27 -14.90
CA ILE A 248 1.19 -15.82 -14.76
C ILE A 248 -0.17 -15.32 -15.27
N PHE A 249 -0.90 -14.60 -14.42
CA PHE A 249 -2.08 -13.87 -14.84
C PHE A 249 -1.69 -12.46 -15.30
N THR A 250 -1.97 -12.13 -16.55
CA THR A 250 -1.45 -10.93 -17.23
C THR A 250 -2.53 -9.90 -17.56
N PRO A 251 -2.17 -8.62 -17.78
CA PRO A 251 -3.13 -7.59 -18.19
C PRO A 251 -3.93 -7.92 -19.44
N LYS A 252 -3.30 -8.61 -20.41
CA LYS A 252 -3.97 -9.07 -21.64
C LYS A 252 -5.23 -9.89 -21.38
N GLN A 253 -5.26 -10.66 -20.29
CA GLN A 253 -6.41 -11.48 -19.93
C GLN A 253 -7.59 -10.65 -19.41
N ILE A 254 -7.34 -9.44 -18.89
CA ILE A 254 -8.40 -8.48 -18.52
C ILE A 254 -8.84 -7.66 -19.73
N LEU A 255 -7.91 -7.22 -20.59
CA LEU A 255 -8.20 -6.32 -21.71
C LEU A 255 -9.34 -6.80 -22.61
N GLN A 256 -9.40 -8.11 -22.92
CA GLN A 256 -10.43 -8.70 -23.78
C GLN A 256 -10.68 -7.94 -25.10
N GLY A 257 -9.63 -7.31 -25.65
CA GLY A 257 -9.67 -6.53 -26.89
C GLY A 257 -10.04 -5.05 -26.73
N GLU A 258 -10.34 -4.57 -25.52
CA GLU A 258 -10.50 -3.13 -25.24
C GLU A 258 -9.16 -2.40 -25.30
N LYS A 259 -9.25 -1.07 -25.43
CA LYS A 259 -8.09 -0.19 -25.56
C LYS A 259 -7.23 -0.15 -24.29
N ASN A 260 -7.87 -0.22 -23.12
CA ASN A 260 -7.23 -0.07 -21.83
C ASN A 260 -7.97 -0.87 -20.75
N LEU A 261 -7.33 -1.06 -19.60
CA LEU A 261 -7.88 -1.88 -18.51
C LEU A 261 -9.13 -1.26 -17.87
N TYR A 262 -9.20 0.06 -17.74
CA TYR A 262 -10.41 0.73 -17.23
C TYR A 262 -11.64 0.43 -18.10
N ASP A 263 -11.55 0.62 -19.41
CA ASP A 263 -12.65 0.33 -20.35
C ASP A 263 -13.06 -1.15 -20.27
N ALA A 264 -12.08 -2.05 -20.17
CA ALA A 264 -12.33 -3.49 -20.01
C ALA A 264 -13.09 -3.81 -18.71
N ILE A 265 -12.69 -3.22 -17.58
CA ILE A 265 -13.37 -3.41 -16.29
C ILE A 265 -14.79 -2.83 -16.31
N ILE A 266 -14.98 -1.64 -16.88
CA ILE A 266 -16.31 -1.02 -16.96
C ILE A 266 -17.25 -1.89 -17.81
N LYS A 267 -16.74 -2.47 -18.89
CA LYS A 267 -17.54 -3.26 -19.83
C LYS A 267 -17.79 -4.69 -19.36
N PHE A 268 -16.78 -5.37 -18.86
CA PHE A 268 -16.82 -6.81 -18.57
C PHE A 268 -16.74 -7.15 -17.08
N GLY A 269 -16.44 -6.17 -16.23
CA GLY A 269 -16.13 -6.39 -14.82
C GLY A 269 -14.73 -6.97 -14.61
N GLN A 270 -14.39 -7.14 -13.33
CA GLN A 270 -13.18 -7.85 -12.93
C GLN A 270 -13.33 -9.37 -13.11
N PRO A 271 -12.24 -10.11 -13.40
CA PRO A 271 -12.29 -11.57 -13.48
C PRO A 271 -12.70 -12.19 -12.14
N LYS A 272 -13.24 -13.41 -12.20
CA LYS A 272 -13.48 -14.20 -11.00
C LYS A 272 -12.17 -14.82 -10.51
N VAL A 273 -12.01 -14.91 -9.18
CA VAL A 273 -10.84 -15.53 -8.54
C VAL A 273 -10.66 -16.98 -9.00
N SER A 274 -11.75 -17.73 -9.22
CA SER A 274 -11.71 -19.10 -9.77
C SER A 274 -11.00 -19.22 -11.13
N GLN A 275 -10.93 -18.14 -11.93
CA GLN A 275 -10.21 -18.11 -13.21
C GLN A 275 -8.69 -17.90 -13.04
N MET A 276 -8.27 -17.63 -11.80
CA MET A 276 -6.92 -17.24 -11.41
C MET A 276 -6.27 -18.21 -10.41
N LEU A 277 -6.93 -19.34 -10.09
CA LEU A 277 -6.37 -20.32 -9.15
C LEU A 277 -5.02 -20.85 -9.64
N GLY A 278 -4.08 -21.00 -8.72
CA GLY A 278 -2.71 -21.46 -8.98
C GLY A 278 -1.88 -20.49 -9.83
N LYS A 279 -2.28 -19.22 -9.93
CA LYS A 279 -1.55 -18.19 -10.69
C LYS A 279 -0.93 -17.14 -9.80
N ILE A 280 0.12 -16.50 -10.32
CA ILE A 280 0.68 -15.27 -9.80
C ILE A 280 0.16 -14.06 -10.57
N VAL A 281 0.03 -12.92 -9.89
CA VAL A 281 -0.24 -11.60 -10.45
C VAL A 281 0.94 -10.71 -10.07
N ILE A 282 1.65 -10.19 -11.05
CA ILE A 282 2.84 -9.37 -10.81
C ILE A 282 2.43 -7.90 -10.93
N ILE A 283 2.82 -7.07 -9.96
CA ILE A 283 2.43 -5.67 -9.86
C ILE A 283 3.69 -4.82 -9.70
N ILE A 284 3.86 -3.81 -10.54
CA ILE A 284 4.83 -2.74 -10.37
C ILE A 284 4.19 -1.68 -9.47
N ASP A 285 4.86 -1.36 -8.37
CA ASP A 285 4.44 -0.32 -7.42
C ASP A 285 5.47 0.80 -7.39
N PRO A 286 5.31 1.84 -8.21
CA PRO A 286 6.23 2.96 -8.21
C PRO A 286 5.98 3.85 -7.00
N ALA A 287 7.02 4.14 -6.23
CA ALA A 287 6.95 5.07 -5.09
C ALA A 287 6.89 6.54 -5.57
N GLN A 288 5.71 6.99 -6.00
CA GLN A 288 5.47 8.30 -6.61
C GLN A 288 4.91 9.28 -5.58
N SER A 289 5.74 10.21 -5.13
CA SER A 289 5.30 11.24 -4.17
C SER A 289 5.06 12.61 -4.80
N ASN A 290 5.59 12.87 -6.02
CA ASN A 290 5.42 14.13 -6.75
C ASN A 290 5.79 14.01 -8.24
N LEU A 291 4.81 13.96 -9.14
CA LEU A 291 5.07 13.80 -10.58
C LEU A 291 5.79 14.98 -11.24
N LYS A 292 5.64 16.21 -10.72
CA LYS A 292 6.27 17.39 -11.33
C LYS A 292 7.79 17.33 -11.25
N ASN A 293 8.31 16.73 -10.19
CA ASN A 293 9.74 16.59 -9.96
C ASN A 293 10.28 15.23 -10.43
N GLN A 294 9.40 14.28 -10.77
CA GLN A 294 9.74 12.89 -11.09
C GLN A 294 9.43 12.53 -12.54
N LYS A 295 9.58 13.47 -13.48
CA LYS A 295 9.19 13.26 -14.89
C LYS A 295 9.91 12.07 -15.52
N GLU A 296 11.22 11.93 -15.30
CA GLU A 296 12.00 10.80 -15.84
C GLU A 296 11.54 9.46 -15.26
N PHE A 297 11.21 9.44 -13.97
CA PHE A 297 10.64 8.26 -13.31
C PHE A 297 9.29 7.88 -13.91
N GLN A 298 8.42 8.88 -14.13
CA GLN A 298 7.14 8.66 -14.80
C GLN A 298 7.33 8.12 -16.23
N GLU A 299 8.31 8.62 -16.99
CA GLU A 299 8.60 8.13 -18.35
C GLU A 299 9.01 6.64 -18.36
N ILE A 300 9.73 6.18 -17.32
CA ILE A 300 10.03 4.74 -17.15
C ILE A 300 8.75 3.95 -16.87
N ILE A 301 7.90 4.38 -15.94
CA ILE A 301 6.64 3.68 -15.65
C ILE A 301 5.68 3.69 -16.85
N ASP A 302 5.67 4.79 -17.60
CA ASP A 302 4.85 4.98 -18.80
C ASP A 302 5.24 4.05 -19.94
N TYR A 303 6.54 3.78 -20.08
CA TYR A 303 7.03 2.81 -21.04
C TYR A 303 6.30 1.47 -20.92
N TYR A 304 6.09 1.01 -19.67
CA TYR A 304 5.48 -0.28 -19.42
C TYR A 304 3.94 -0.23 -19.41
N THR A 305 3.35 0.90 -19.02
CA THR A 305 1.90 1.00 -18.80
C THR A 305 1.09 1.47 -20.02
N ASN A 306 1.73 1.99 -21.06
CA ASN A 306 1.02 2.52 -22.24
C ASN A 306 0.53 1.44 -23.22
N ASP A 307 1.24 0.32 -23.37
CA ASP A 307 0.83 -0.84 -24.20
C ASP A 307 1.01 -2.13 -23.40
N LEU A 308 -0.11 -2.77 -23.09
CA LEU A 308 -0.19 -3.95 -22.23
C LEU A 308 -0.42 -5.26 -23.00
N SER A 309 -0.38 -5.22 -24.33
CA SER A 309 -0.78 -6.36 -25.18
C SER A 309 0.13 -7.59 -25.07
N ASP A 310 1.38 -7.36 -24.66
CA ASP A 310 2.44 -8.36 -24.47
C ASP A 310 3.08 -8.34 -23.07
N LYS A 311 2.59 -7.48 -22.17
CA LYS A 311 3.17 -7.29 -20.83
C LYS A 311 2.73 -8.37 -19.84
N LEU A 312 3.62 -8.71 -18.93
CA LEU A 312 3.34 -9.66 -17.83
C LEU A 312 2.76 -8.99 -16.58
N MET A 313 3.10 -7.73 -16.33
CA MET A 313 2.87 -7.06 -15.04
C MET A 313 1.78 -6.00 -15.12
N PHE A 314 1.13 -5.74 -13.99
CA PHE A 314 0.25 -4.59 -13.77
C PHE A 314 1.05 -3.43 -13.16
N ALA A 315 0.45 -2.24 -13.10
CA ALA A 315 1.01 -1.12 -12.34
C ALA A 315 -0.04 -0.52 -11.40
N THR A 316 0.39 -0.01 -10.25
CA THR A 316 -0.46 0.73 -9.31
C THR A 316 -0.49 2.22 -9.65
N LEU A 317 -1.59 2.87 -9.27
CA LEU A 317 -1.62 4.29 -8.95
C LEU A 317 -1.13 4.47 -7.51
N ASP A 318 -0.07 5.24 -7.30
CA ASP A 318 0.32 5.69 -5.96
C ASP A 318 -0.63 6.80 -5.48
N SER A 319 -1.37 6.52 -4.41
CA SER A 319 -2.37 7.45 -3.89
C SER A 319 -1.75 8.66 -3.21
N ASP A 320 -0.45 8.66 -2.88
CA ASP A 320 0.21 9.81 -2.27
C ASP A 320 0.07 11.05 -3.17
N LEU A 321 -0.01 10.89 -4.50
CA LEU A 321 -0.29 11.98 -5.44
C LEU A 321 -1.64 12.68 -5.15
N ILE A 322 -2.69 11.92 -4.86
CA ILE A 322 -4.01 12.46 -4.51
C ILE A 322 -4.01 12.98 -3.06
N GLN A 323 -3.41 12.22 -2.14
CA GLN A 323 -3.33 12.60 -0.72
C GLN A 323 -2.56 13.91 -0.53
N ASN A 324 -1.51 14.15 -1.34
CA ASN A 324 -0.74 15.40 -1.39
C ASN A 324 -1.47 16.55 -2.10
N GLY A 325 -2.58 16.28 -2.80
CA GLY A 325 -3.35 17.29 -3.52
C GLY A 325 -2.79 17.64 -4.91
N ASP A 326 -1.93 16.79 -5.48
CA ASP A 326 -1.54 16.93 -6.90
C ASP A 326 -2.72 16.64 -7.83
N TYR A 327 -3.65 15.80 -7.38
CA TYR A 327 -4.91 15.47 -8.04
C TYR A 327 -6.07 15.49 -7.05
N ILE A 328 -7.28 15.72 -7.56
CA ILE A 328 -8.50 15.77 -6.76
C ILE A 328 -8.94 14.37 -6.31
N ASN A 329 -8.88 13.40 -7.23
CA ASN A 329 -9.38 12.04 -7.06
C ASN A 329 -8.77 11.10 -8.14
N ILE A 330 -9.13 9.82 -8.15
CA ILE A 330 -8.59 8.81 -9.08
C ILE A 330 -8.95 9.16 -10.53
N LYS A 331 -10.21 9.55 -10.81
CA LYS A 331 -10.63 9.92 -12.16
C LYS A 331 -9.86 11.13 -12.69
N ASP A 332 -9.67 12.15 -11.86
CA ASP A 332 -8.90 13.35 -12.19
C ASP A 332 -7.45 13.00 -12.56
N PHE A 333 -6.80 12.11 -11.79
CA PHE A 333 -5.48 11.57 -12.13
C PHE A 333 -5.49 10.85 -13.49
N MET A 334 -6.44 9.94 -13.71
CA MET A 334 -6.53 9.15 -14.94
C MET A 334 -6.76 10.02 -16.17
N GLU A 335 -7.69 10.97 -16.09
CA GLU A 335 -8.06 11.86 -17.18
C GLU A 335 -6.93 12.83 -17.51
N THR A 336 -6.32 13.45 -16.49
CA THR A 336 -5.24 14.44 -16.66
C THR A 336 -3.99 13.82 -17.28
N ASN A 337 -3.65 12.58 -16.90
CA ASN A 337 -2.41 11.93 -17.34
C ASN A 337 -2.62 10.87 -18.43
N ASN A 338 -3.87 10.64 -18.87
CA ASN A 338 -4.25 9.55 -19.76
C ASN A 338 -3.79 8.16 -19.24
N LYS A 339 -4.00 7.90 -17.93
CA LYS A 339 -3.51 6.71 -17.20
C LYS A 339 -4.60 5.69 -16.90
N TYR A 340 -5.23 5.18 -17.95
CA TYR A 340 -6.36 4.25 -17.84
C TYR A 340 -5.99 2.78 -17.56
N ASN A 341 -4.69 2.49 -17.43
CA ASN A 341 -4.16 1.15 -17.21
C ASN A 341 -3.74 0.89 -15.75
N GLN A 342 -3.79 1.89 -14.87
CA GLN A 342 -3.47 1.76 -13.44
C GLN A 342 -4.73 1.46 -12.63
N ILE A 343 -5.17 0.21 -12.68
CA ILE A 343 -6.42 -0.29 -12.05
C ILE A 343 -6.22 -0.83 -10.62
N PHE A 344 -4.96 -0.89 -10.18
CA PHE A 344 -4.60 -1.13 -8.80
C PHE A 344 -4.31 0.22 -8.15
N VAL A 345 -4.78 0.43 -6.92
CA VAL A 345 -4.57 1.67 -6.17
C VAL A 345 -3.78 1.32 -4.93
N ASN A 346 -2.58 1.87 -4.80
CA ASN A 346 -1.73 1.70 -3.64
C ASN A 346 -1.91 2.88 -2.69
N LEU A 347 -2.45 2.61 -1.50
CA LEU A 347 -2.75 3.61 -0.50
C LEU A 347 -1.77 3.55 0.67
N LYS A 348 -1.41 4.71 1.19
CA LYS A 348 -0.67 4.83 2.45
C LYS A 348 -1.60 4.92 3.65
N GLY A 349 -1.41 4.04 4.63
CA GLY A 349 -2.30 3.87 5.80
C GLY A 349 -1.80 4.42 7.14
N ASP A 350 -0.53 4.79 7.25
CA ASP A 350 0.09 5.26 8.50
C ASP A 350 -0.27 6.70 8.89
N TYR A 351 -1.16 7.36 8.15
CA TYR A 351 -1.65 8.68 8.51
C TYR A 351 -2.48 8.59 9.80
N THR A 352 -2.03 9.27 10.85
CA THR A 352 -2.84 9.50 12.04
C THR A 352 -3.71 10.74 11.84
N PHE A 353 -4.87 10.74 12.49
CA PHE A 353 -5.74 11.92 12.52
C PHE A 353 -5.03 13.15 13.11
N GLN A 354 -4.11 12.94 14.06
CA GLN A 354 -3.40 13.99 14.77
C GLN A 354 -2.36 14.70 13.88
N ASP A 355 -1.63 13.95 13.06
CA ASP A 355 -0.49 14.50 12.33
C ASP A 355 -0.88 15.02 10.95
N LYS A 356 -1.82 14.34 10.26
CA LYS A 356 -2.15 14.61 8.86
C LYS A 356 -3.63 14.39 8.56
N LYS A 357 -4.51 15.07 9.31
CA LYS A 357 -5.99 14.99 9.22
C LYS A 357 -6.53 14.99 7.79
N GLU A 358 -6.06 15.89 6.93
CA GLU A 358 -6.54 15.97 5.53
C GLU A 358 -6.20 14.70 4.74
N LYS A 359 -4.95 14.24 4.81
CA LYS A 359 -4.51 13.02 4.12
C LYS A 359 -5.25 11.79 4.63
N TYR A 360 -5.45 11.70 5.94
CA TYR A 360 -6.23 10.64 6.56
C TYR A 360 -7.64 10.56 6.01
N PHE A 361 -8.34 11.69 5.87
CA PHE A 361 -9.68 11.70 5.27
C PHE A 361 -9.67 11.38 3.78
N LYS A 362 -8.68 11.89 3.03
CA LYS A 362 -8.52 11.56 1.61
C LYS A 362 -8.36 10.06 1.36
N THR A 363 -7.72 9.32 2.27
CA THR A 363 -7.61 7.85 2.16
C THR A 363 -8.99 7.18 2.04
N PHE A 364 -10.00 7.68 2.76
CA PHE A 364 -11.36 7.14 2.68
C PHE A 364 -12.05 7.48 1.36
N ASP A 365 -11.88 8.70 0.88
CA ASP A 365 -12.45 9.15 -0.39
C ASP A 365 -11.88 8.33 -1.56
N ILE A 366 -10.56 8.14 -1.57
CA ILE A 366 -9.85 7.33 -2.57
C ILE A 366 -10.31 5.88 -2.52
N LEU A 367 -10.41 5.27 -1.33
CA LEU A 367 -10.89 3.89 -1.20
C LEU A 367 -12.34 3.74 -1.71
N ASN A 368 -13.22 4.69 -1.39
CA ASN A 368 -14.60 4.66 -1.86
C ASN A 368 -14.68 4.78 -3.38
N GLU A 369 -13.93 5.70 -3.98
CA GLU A 369 -13.88 5.84 -5.43
C GLU A 369 -13.29 4.61 -6.11
N ALA A 370 -12.21 4.02 -5.58
CA ALA A 370 -11.65 2.78 -6.11
C ALA A 370 -12.70 1.66 -6.17
N LYS A 371 -13.54 1.54 -5.13
CA LYS A 371 -14.65 0.58 -5.12
C LYS A 371 -15.73 0.91 -6.14
N GLU A 372 -16.09 2.19 -6.31
CA GLU A 372 -17.03 2.63 -7.35
C GLU A 372 -16.52 2.32 -8.76
N LEU A 373 -15.21 2.41 -8.97
CA LEU A 373 -14.52 2.10 -10.22
C LEU A 373 -14.28 0.59 -10.44
N ASN A 374 -14.62 -0.27 -9.46
CA ASN A 374 -14.22 -1.68 -9.42
C ASN A 374 -12.70 -1.89 -9.56
N PHE A 375 -11.91 -0.96 -9.03
CA PHE A 375 -10.46 -1.07 -8.92
C PHE A 375 -10.08 -1.90 -7.69
N ILE A 376 -8.82 -2.31 -7.64
CA ILE A 376 -8.28 -3.16 -6.58
C ILE A 376 -7.42 -2.28 -5.67
N SER A 377 -7.79 -2.17 -4.40
CA SER A 377 -7.11 -1.30 -3.45
C SER A 377 -6.18 -2.08 -2.52
N ARG A 378 -4.99 -1.52 -2.32
CA ARG A 378 -3.98 -1.98 -1.36
C ARG A 378 -3.73 -0.87 -0.36
N LEU A 379 -3.58 -1.20 0.92
CA LEU A 379 -3.19 -0.24 1.96
C LEU A 379 -2.01 -0.79 2.76
N TYR A 380 -0.92 -0.02 2.81
CA TYR A 380 0.31 -0.41 3.52
C TYR A 380 0.56 0.40 4.79
N ASN A 381 1.53 -0.06 5.60
CA ASN A 381 1.82 0.41 6.96
C ASN A 381 0.66 0.29 7.96
N LEU A 382 -0.20 -0.73 7.80
CA LEU A 382 -1.25 -1.03 8.78
C LEU A 382 -0.68 -1.77 9.99
N ASN A 383 0.15 -1.10 10.78
CA ASN A 383 0.81 -1.69 11.95
C ASN A 383 0.03 -1.47 13.26
N GLN A 384 -1.09 -0.74 13.19
CA GLN A 384 -2.01 -0.55 14.31
C GLN A 384 -3.31 -1.34 14.07
N ILE A 385 -3.72 -2.12 15.07
CA ILE A 385 -4.83 -3.07 14.94
C ILE A 385 -6.18 -2.39 14.69
N ASP A 386 -6.39 -1.21 15.26
CA ASP A 386 -7.58 -0.39 15.07
C ASP A 386 -7.68 0.13 13.63
N GLN A 387 -6.58 0.61 13.05
CA GLN A 387 -6.52 0.98 11.64
C GLN A 387 -6.77 -0.23 10.74
N TYR A 388 -6.14 -1.37 11.03
CA TYR A 388 -6.36 -2.61 10.28
C TYR A 388 -7.84 -3.01 10.27
N ILE A 389 -8.49 -3.04 11.44
CA ILE A 389 -9.93 -3.34 11.57
C ILE A 389 -10.77 -2.34 10.79
N LEU A 390 -10.48 -1.04 10.92
CA LEU A 390 -11.21 0.02 10.24
C LEU A 390 -11.21 -0.20 8.72
N PHE A 391 -10.03 -0.34 8.11
CA PHE A 391 -9.92 -0.49 6.66
C PHE A 391 -10.43 -1.84 6.15
N ARG A 392 -10.34 -2.90 6.96
CA ARG A 392 -10.96 -4.20 6.66
C ARG A 392 -12.47 -4.02 6.51
N ASP A 393 -13.09 -3.38 7.50
CA ASP A 393 -14.54 -3.21 7.53
C ASP A 393 -15.04 -2.22 6.48
N MET A 394 -14.16 -1.34 5.99
CA MET A 394 -14.43 -0.46 4.84
C MET A 394 -14.35 -1.16 3.48
N GLY A 395 -13.93 -2.43 3.41
CA GLY A 395 -13.87 -3.15 2.15
C GLY A 395 -12.53 -3.07 1.42
N MET A 396 -11.42 -2.78 2.11
CA MET A 396 -10.07 -2.81 1.51
C MET A 396 -9.75 -4.20 0.96
N ASN A 397 -9.20 -4.30 -0.26
CA ASN A 397 -8.86 -5.60 -0.85
C ASN A 397 -7.61 -6.22 -0.21
N PHE A 398 -6.52 -5.45 -0.09
CA PHE A 398 -5.27 -5.92 0.50
C PHE A 398 -4.88 -5.06 1.70
N LEU A 399 -4.79 -5.70 2.87
CA LEU A 399 -4.37 -5.07 4.11
C LEU A 399 -2.93 -5.48 4.43
N CYS A 400 -1.97 -4.61 4.14
CA CYS A 400 -0.55 -4.88 4.28
C CYS A 400 0.00 -4.35 5.61
N THR A 401 0.72 -5.22 6.32
CA THR A 401 1.31 -4.93 7.63
C THR A 401 2.73 -5.49 7.71
N ASP A 402 3.61 -4.83 8.45
CA ASP A 402 4.98 -5.30 8.74
C ASP A 402 4.98 -6.41 9.79
N HIS A 403 3.91 -6.49 10.60
CA HIS A 403 3.80 -7.43 11.69
C HIS A 403 2.46 -8.10 11.65
N ILE A 404 2.48 -9.42 11.59
CA ILE A 404 1.24 -10.17 11.73
C ILE A 404 0.78 -10.05 13.18
N PHE A 405 -0.36 -9.41 13.42
CA PHE A 405 -0.82 -9.19 14.79
C PHE A 405 -1.07 -10.52 15.50
N ASP A 406 -0.44 -10.71 16.65
CA ASP A 406 -0.68 -11.84 17.56
C ASP A 406 -2.01 -11.66 18.33
N TYR A 407 -3.09 -11.31 17.62
CA TYR A 407 -4.40 -11.05 18.21
C TYR A 407 -5.54 -11.77 17.47
N PRO A 408 -6.04 -12.91 18.00
CA PRO A 408 -6.95 -13.81 17.31
C PRO A 408 -8.29 -13.23 16.79
N PRO A 409 -9.03 -12.35 17.49
CA PRO A 409 -10.39 -11.99 17.08
C PRO A 409 -10.47 -10.97 15.92
N TYR A 410 -9.35 -10.41 15.45
CA TYR A 410 -9.36 -9.24 14.57
C TYR A 410 -8.64 -9.42 13.23
N VAL A 411 -7.81 -10.45 13.08
CA VAL A 411 -7.06 -10.73 11.84
C VAL A 411 -7.62 -11.95 11.09
N ALA A 412 -8.85 -12.35 11.44
CA ALA A 412 -9.49 -13.46 10.77
C ALA A 412 -9.77 -13.13 9.31
N TYR A 413 -9.64 -14.16 8.48
CA TYR A 413 -10.03 -14.19 7.08
C TYR A 413 -11.52 -13.99 6.89
#